data_AF-A0A948UX76-F1
#
_entry.id   AF-A0A948UX76-F1
#
_cell.length_a   1.000
_cell.length_b   1.000
_cell.length_c   1.000
_cell.angle_alpha   90.00
_cell.angle_beta   90.00
_cell.angle_gamma   90.00
#
_symmetry.space_group_name_H-M   'P 1'
#
loop_
_entity.id
_entity.type
_entity.pdbx_description
1 polymer ?
#
loop_
_entity_poly.entity_id
_entity_poly.type
_entity_poly.pdbx_seq_one_letter_code
_entity_poly.pdbx_strand_id
1 'polypeptide(L)' 'MPEVILPGASGRIEGRYSPGKRPNAPIALILHPHPKANGHMNNPVT' A
#
# COMPACT_ATOMS: atom_id res chain seq x y z
N MET A 1 -9.66 6.60 3.80
CA MET A 1 -10.42 5.86 2.77
C MET A 1 -9.40 5.21 1.83
N PRO A 2 -9.45 3.89 1.61
CA PRO A 2 -8.56 3.22 0.67
C PRO A 2 -8.82 3.72 -0.76
N GLU A 3 -7.77 3.96 -1.53
CA GLU A 3 -7.90 4.43 -2.92
C GLU A 3 -8.07 3.26 -3.90
N VAL A 4 -7.63 2.05 -3.52
CA VAL A 4 -7.74 0.84 -4.34
C VAL A 4 -8.02 -0.41 -3.50
N ILE A 5 -8.70 -1.38 -4.11
CA ILE A 5 -8.89 -2.73 -3.56
C ILE A 5 -8.29 -3.73 -4.56
N LEU A 6 -7.35 -4.54 -4.08
CA LEU A 6 -6.66 -5.57 -4.84
C LEU A 6 -7.16 -6.97 -4.43
N PRO A 7 -7.33 -7.92 -5.37
CA PRO A 7 -7.59 -9.31 -5.01
C PRO A 7 -6.31 -9.95 -4.44
N GLY A 8 -6.43 -10.64 -3.31
CA GLY A 8 -5.34 -11.38 -2.66
C GLY A 8 -5.72 -12.82 -2.35
N ALA A 9 -4.72 -13.65 -2.01
CA ALA A 9 -4.89 -15.08 -1.76
C ALA A 9 -5.86 -15.40 -0.61
N SER A 10 -5.98 -14.50 0.36
CA SER A 10 -6.88 -14.64 1.52
C SER A 10 -7.99 -13.59 1.55
N GLY A 11 -8.39 -13.08 0.38
CA GLY A 11 -9.45 -12.08 0.25
C GLY A 11 -8.96 -10.75 -0.29
N ARG A 12 -9.73 -9.69 -0.06
CA ARG A 12 -9.45 -8.34 -0.59
C ARG A 12 -8.36 -7.67 0.24
N ILE A 13 -7.41 -7.03 -0.45
CA ILE A 13 -6.35 -6.22 0.14
C ILE A 13 -6.67 -4.75 -0.13
N GLU A 14 -6.76 -3.95 0.92
CA GLU A 14 -6.89 -2.51 0.80
C GLU A 14 -5.52 -1.86 0.58
N GLY A 15 -5.47 -0.85 -0.28
CA GLY A 15 -4.22 -0.15 -0.56
C GLY A 15 -4.40 1.28 -1.04
N ARG A 16 -3.25 1.91 -1.26
CA ARG A 16 -3.12 3.23 -1.89
C ARG A 16 -2.21 3.10 -3.10
N TYR A 17 -2.58 3.74 -4.21
CA TYR A 17 -1.82 3.69 -5.45
C TYR A 17 -1.52 5.10 -5.94
N SER A 18 -0.24 5.39 -6.14
CA SER A 18 0.20 6.65 -6.74
C SER A 18 0.87 6.36 -8.08
N PRO A 19 0.26 6.74 -9.21
CA PRO A 19 0.81 6.46 -10.53
C PRO A 19 2.12 7.22 -10.75
N GLY A 20 3.06 6.57 -11.43
CA GLY A 20 4.32 7.19 -11.85
C GLY A 20 4.08 8.33 -12.84
N LYS A 21 4.91 9.38 -12.78
CA LYS A 21 4.78 10.59 -13.63
C LYS A 21 5.22 10.38 -15.08
N ARG A 22 5.82 9.24 -15.41
CA ARG A 22 6.42 8.94 -16.73
C ARG A 22 6.10 7.52 -17.16
N PRO A 23 6.04 7.23 -18.48
CA PRO A 23 6.01 5.87 -18.97
C PRO A 23 7.18 5.05 -18.43
N ASN A 24 6.94 3.80 -18.07
CA ASN A 24 7.93 2.87 -17.51
C ASN A 24 8.64 3.41 -16.24
N ALA A 25 7.96 4.25 -15.46
CA ALA A 25 8.46 4.65 -14.14
C ALA A 25 8.67 3.40 -13.25
N PRO A 26 9.74 3.37 -12.43
CA PRO A 26 9.98 2.25 -11.53
C PRO A 26 8.86 2.11 -10.50
N ILE A 27 8.62 0.88 -10.05
CA ILE A 27 7.61 0.55 -9.06
C ILE A 27 8.27 0.42 -7.69
N ALA A 28 7.60 0.94 -6.66
CA ALA A 28 7.95 0.71 -5.28
C ALA A 28 6.75 0.08 -4.54
N LEU A 29 7.03 -0.90 -3.69
CA LEU A 29 6.05 -1.48 -2.77
C LEU A 29 6.41 -1.05 -1.35
N ILE A 30 5.49 -0.38 -0.68
CA ILE A 30 5.66 0.10 0.70
C ILE A 30 4.84 -0.81 1.61
N LEU A 31 5.51 -1.42 2.59
CA LEU A 31 4.89 -2.29 3.59
C LEU A 31 4.86 -1.58 4.94
N HIS A 32 3.75 -1.71 5.66
CA HIS A 32 3.61 -1.12 6.98
C HIS A 32 4.22 -2.01 8.08
N PRO A 33 4.48 -1.46 9.28
CA PRO A 33 4.97 -2.24 10.41
C PRO A 33 3.99 -3.33 10.84
N HIS A 34 4.47 -4.23 11.71
CA HIS A 34 3.65 -5.34 12.20
C HIS A 34 2.39 -4.83 12.95
N PRO A 35 1.20 -5.42 12.73
CA PRO A 35 -0.05 -4.94 13.33
C PRO A 35 -0.08 -4.99 14.86
N LYS A 36 0.65 -5.92 15.50
CA LYS A 36 0.83 -5.93 16.97
C LYS A 36 1.55 -4.69 17.53
N ALA A 37 2.30 -3.97 16.69
CA ALA A 37 2.89 -2.67 17.01
C ALA A 37 2.01 -1.50 16.52
N ASN A 38 0.71 -1.76 16.29
CA ASN A 38 -0.24 -0.81 15.72
C ASN A 38 0.14 -0.29 14.32
N GLY A 39 0.83 -1.13 13.53
CA GLY A 39 1.21 -0.80 12.16
C GLY A 39 0.06 -0.98 11.16
N HIS A 40 -0.14 0.02 10.30
CA HIS A 40 -1.12 0.06 9.21
C HIS A 40 -0.63 0.95 8.06
N MET A 41 -1.29 0.91 6.90
CA MET A 41 -0.87 1.68 5.70
C MET A 41 -0.81 3.20 5.88
N ASN A 42 -1.49 3.76 6.90
CA ASN A 42 -1.50 5.20 7.19
C ASN A 42 -0.40 5.62 8.19
N ASN A 43 0.52 4.72 8.58
CA ASN A 43 1.62 5.11 9.47
C ASN A 43 2.50 6.14 8.74
N PRO A 44 2.84 7.28 9.36
CA PRO A 44 3.72 8.25 8.76
C PRO A 44 5.11 7.64 8.59
N VAL A 45 5.68 7.79 7.39
CA VAL A 45 7.11 7.59 7.18
C VAL A 45 7.79 8.81 7.79
N THR A 46 8.53 8.60 8.88
CA THR A 46 9.28 9.66 9.57
C THR A 46 10.75 9.55 9.22
#